data_AF-A0A2B8A905-F1
#
_entry.id   AF-A0A2B8A905-F1
#
_cell.length_a   1.000
_cell.length_b   1.000
_cell.length_c   1.000
_cell.angle_alpha   90.00
_cell.angle_beta   90.00
_cell.angle_gamma   90.00
#
_symmetry.space_group_name_H-M   'P 1'
#
loop_
_entity.id
_entity.type
_entity.pdbx_description
1 polymer ?
#
loop_
_entity_poly.entity_id
_entity_poly.type
_entity_poly.pdbx_seq_one_letter_code
_entity_poly.pdbx_strand_id
1 'polypeptide(L)'
;MKTDDLNDILSRLAKNSTRENVLDLSFALLQWMGIEPNAANKPQLLAPQTQKLKDFLVPAPQTVQPQLYRLSADPQNIRVRFAVLKKMKKDYITQLTDNDPGFSSYQASIKGIVNLPEKPSYIPSQPYFIHFVTTPAYDKLVLIFNHGEQKRIVSLRNRLTNTQYHKIISRWENIGTKSKPEIADLLWKSLDVKEVNQEFYKQIKERFDALLGIIKSAETELIRLRGSFDSNAAKQFAVRLIGRYIFCWFLKEKDIIHHSLIGKDAIEKTENYYQTALLPLFFETLNAKVQDRNPFALNPLFKKIPYLNGGLFDESEEDKLFANLKLDAWLLPFAEILESYDFTVDESSSQYQQAAVDPEMLGRIFENLLASQNEETEKLANQRKAFGAFYTPREIVDYMVNESIRAFLKTQLSEPGA
;
A
#
# COMPACT_ATOMS: atom_id res chain seq x y z
N MET A 1 -26.18 5.17 -7.69
CA MET A 1 -25.10 4.41 -8.36
C MET A 1 -24.87 3.18 -7.51
N LYS A 2 -24.92 1.98 -8.08
CA LYS A 2 -24.56 0.77 -7.33
C LYS A 2 -23.06 0.58 -7.42
N THR A 3 -22.52 -0.20 -6.51
CA THR A 3 -21.06 -0.35 -6.40
C THR A 3 -20.44 -1.22 -7.49
N ASP A 4 -21.25 -2.08 -8.13
CA ASP A 4 -20.88 -2.77 -9.37
C ASP A 4 -20.44 -1.77 -10.46
N ASP A 5 -21.06 -0.58 -10.48
CA ASP A 5 -20.75 0.48 -11.43
C ASP A 5 -19.28 0.97 -11.30
N LEU A 6 -18.72 1.05 -10.08
CA LEU A 6 -17.33 1.50 -9.87
C LEU A 6 -16.31 0.44 -10.32
N ASN A 7 -16.57 -0.84 -10.03
CA ASN A 7 -15.69 -1.93 -10.44
C ASN A 7 -15.73 -2.16 -11.97
N ASP A 8 -16.89 -1.96 -12.60
CA ASP A 8 -17.02 -1.98 -14.06
C ASP A 8 -16.21 -0.86 -14.71
N ILE A 9 -16.25 0.35 -14.15
CA ILE A 9 -15.45 1.48 -14.62
C ILE A 9 -13.95 1.21 -14.44
N LEU A 10 -13.53 0.69 -13.28
CA LEU A 10 -12.12 0.31 -13.04
C LEU A 10 -11.65 -0.80 -13.98
N SER A 11 -12.51 -1.78 -14.26
CA SER A 11 -12.21 -2.86 -15.21
C SER A 11 -12.04 -2.32 -16.64
N ARG A 12 -12.87 -1.36 -17.04
CA ARG A 12 -12.74 -0.66 -18.32
C ARG A 12 -11.45 0.18 -18.38
N LEU A 13 -11.09 0.85 -17.28
CA LEU A 13 -9.84 1.62 -17.16
C LEU A 13 -8.61 0.71 -17.33
N ALA A 14 -8.62 -0.47 -16.72
CA ALA A 14 -7.53 -1.43 -16.81
C ALA A 14 -7.37 -2.03 -18.22
N LYS A 15 -8.49 -2.20 -18.94
CA LYS A 15 -8.46 -2.68 -20.33
C LYS A 15 -8.03 -1.60 -21.32
N ASN A 16 -8.33 -0.33 -21.05
CA ASN A 16 -8.00 0.79 -21.92
C ASN A 16 -7.68 2.05 -21.10
N SER A 17 -6.41 2.25 -20.80
CA SER A 17 -5.93 3.36 -19.97
C SER A 17 -5.90 4.67 -20.76
N THR A 18 -6.95 5.48 -20.61
CA THR A 18 -7.12 6.76 -21.29
C THR A 18 -7.53 7.85 -20.31
N ARG A 19 -7.26 9.11 -20.67
CA ARG A 19 -7.68 10.28 -19.89
C ARG A 19 -9.19 10.28 -19.66
N GLU A 20 -9.96 9.93 -20.68
CA GLU A 20 -11.43 9.88 -20.65
C GLU A 20 -11.91 8.83 -19.64
N ASN A 21 -11.34 7.62 -19.65
CA ASN A 21 -11.72 6.58 -18.69
C ASN A 21 -11.35 6.93 -17.24
N VAL A 22 -10.22 7.63 -17.00
CA VAL A 22 -9.88 8.14 -15.67
C VAL A 22 -10.86 9.25 -15.23
N LEU A 23 -11.28 10.11 -16.14
CA LEU A 23 -12.27 11.15 -15.86
C LEU A 23 -13.65 10.55 -15.59
N ASP A 24 -14.06 9.52 -16.31
CA ASP A 24 -15.29 8.77 -16.03
C ASP A 24 -15.29 8.22 -14.60
N LEU A 25 -14.18 7.59 -14.18
CA LEU A 25 -14.00 7.13 -12.80
C LEU A 25 -14.07 8.29 -11.80
N SER A 26 -13.45 9.42 -12.14
CA SER A 26 -13.46 10.62 -11.30
C SER A 26 -14.88 11.15 -11.11
N PHE A 27 -15.67 11.28 -12.17
CA PHE A 27 -17.05 11.74 -12.09
C PHE A 27 -17.98 10.74 -11.40
N ALA A 28 -17.79 9.44 -11.62
CA ALA A 28 -18.50 8.40 -10.89
C ALA A 28 -18.23 8.50 -9.37
N LEU A 29 -16.99 8.76 -8.96
CA LEU A 29 -16.65 9.00 -7.56
C LEU A 29 -17.28 10.29 -7.02
N LEU A 30 -17.33 11.38 -7.78
CA LEU A 30 -18.06 12.60 -7.37
C LEU A 30 -19.53 12.27 -7.11
N GLN A 31 -20.18 11.54 -8.03
CA GLN A 31 -21.56 11.12 -7.87
C GLN A 31 -21.75 10.23 -6.64
N TRP A 32 -20.86 9.25 -6.43
CA TRP A 32 -20.87 8.40 -5.22
C TRP A 32 -20.76 9.24 -3.95
N MET A 33 -19.86 10.22 -3.96
CA MET A 33 -19.62 11.11 -2.85
C MET A 33 -20.72 12.15 -2.63
N GLY A 34 -21.74 12.21 -3.48
CA GLY A 34 -22.76 13.26 -3.42
C GLY A 34 -22.17 14.66 -3.62
N ILE A 35 -21.13 14.79 -4.45
CA ILE A 35 -20.50 16.05 -4.82
C ILE A 35 -20.98 16.42 -6.23
N GLU A 36 -21.59 17.59 -6.36
CA GLU A 36 -22.09 18.04 -7.65
C GLU A 36 -20.92 18.32 -8.63
N PRO A 37 -20.93 17.72 -9.83
CA PRO A 37 -19.93 17.97 -10.84
C PRO A 37 -20.11 19.35 -11.47
N ASN A 38 -19.03 19.87 -12.04
CA ASN A 38 -19.03 21.12 -12.79
C ASN A 38 -19.93 21.01 -14.04
N ALA A 39 -20.36 22.16 -14.58
CA ALA A 39 -21.36 22.26 -15.64
C ALA A 39 -21.16 21.23 -16.78
N ALA A 40 -22.24 20.53 -17.12
CA ALA A 40 -22.29 19.48 -18.15
C ALA A 40 -21.34 18.28 -17.91
N ASN A 41 -20.94 17.99 -16.67
CA ASN A 41 -19.95 16.96 -16.32
C ASN A 41 -18.62 17.15 -17.05
N LYS A 42 -18.22 18.41 -17.27
CA LYS A 42 -16.96 18.72 -17.96
C LYS A 42 -15.92 19.31 -17.02
N PRO A 43 -14.66 18.83 -17.09
CA PRO A 43 -13.57 19.39 -16.31
C PRO A 43 -13.31 20.84 -16.75
N GLN A 44 -13.26 21.77 -15.80
CA GLN A 44 -12.90 23.16 -16.08
C GLN A 44 -11.40 23.36 -15.89
N LEU A 45 -10.71 23.85 -16.91
CA LEU A 45 -9.28 24.11 -16.84
C LEU A 45 -8.93 25.17 -15.79
N LEU A 46 -7.84 24.96 -15.05
CA LEU A 46 -7.29 25.87 -14.06
C LEU A 46 -5.86 26.29 -14.44
N ALA A 47 -5.49 27.51 -14.06
CA ALA A 47 -4.10 27.96 -14.11
C ALA A 47 -3.34 27.48 -12.85
N PRO A 48 -2.14 26.90 -12.97
CA PRO A 48 -1.31 26.58 -11.82
C PRO A 48 -0.92 27.85 -11.04
N GLN A 49 -0.94 27.77 -9.71
CA GLN A 49 -0.62 28.91 -8.84
C GLN A 49 0.88 29.23 -8.80
N THR A 50 1.75 28.27 -9.16
CA THR A 50 3.21 28.42 -9.11
C THR A 50 3.88 27.85 -10.36
N GLN A 51 5.03 28.40 -10.74
CA GLN A 51 5.82 27.87 -11.85
C GLN A 51 6.29 26.44 -11.57
N LYS A 52 6.73 26.13 -10.34
CA LYS A 52 7.09 24.76 -9.93
C LYS A 52 5.97 23.76 -10.17
N LEU A 53 4.72 24.10 -9.81
CA LEU A 53 3.57 23.23 -10.06
C LEU A 53 3.34 23.03 -11.57
N LYS A 54 3.46 24.10 -12.36
CA LYS A 54 3.36 24.02 -13.82
C LYS A 54 4.41 23.06 -14.40
N ASP A 55 5.64 23.09 -13.88
CA ASP A 55 6.73 22.22 -14.34
C ASP A 55 6.51 20.74 -13.99
N PHE A 56 5.68 20.46 -12.98
CA PHE A 56 5.33 19.10 -12.54
C PHE A 56 4.11 18.50 -13.23
N LEU A 57 3.29 19.34 -13.87
CA LEU A 57 2.09 18.93 -14.62
C LEU A 57 2.43 18.52 -16.05
N VAL A 58 1.72 17.53 -16.57
CA VAL A 58 1.82 17.12 -17.98
C VAL A 58 1.10 18.16 -18.84
N PRO A 59 1.74 18.71 -19.90
CA PRO A 59 1.05 19.57 -20.84
C PRO A 59 0.08 18.76 -21.70
N ALA A 60 -1.10 19.32 -21.98
CA ALA A 60 -2.07 18.71 -22.89
C ALA A 60 -1.47 18.66 -24.32
N PRO A 61 -1.62 17.54 -25.06
CA PRO A 61 -0.97 17.37 -26.37
C PRO A 61 -1.29 18.46 -27.39
N GLN A 62 -2.52 18.99 -27.38
CA GLN A 62 -2.99 19.96 -28.36
C GLN A 62 -2.82 21.42 -27.92
N THR A 63 -3.16 21.74 -26.67
CA THR A 63 -3.17 23.12 -26.19
C THR A 63 -1.88 23.52 -25.48
N VAL A 64 -1.01 22.55 -25.15
CA VAL A 64 0.23 22.73 -24.37
C VAL A 64 -0.03 23.26 -22.95
N GLN A 65 -1.30 23.39 -22.56
CA GLN A 65 -1.68 23.87 -21.25
C GLN A 65 -1.45 22.79 -20.19
N PRO A 66 -1.00 23.16 -18.98
CA PRO A 66 -0.81 22.22 -17.89
C PRO A 66 -2.15 21.56 -17.54
N GLN A 67 -2.17 20.23 -17.46
CA GLN A 67 -3.39 19.46 -17.19
C GLN A 67 -3.79 19.53 -15.72
N LEU A 68 -4.41 20.65 -15.34
CA LEU A 68 -5.02 20.88 -14.03
C LEU A 68 -6.44 21.39 -14.22
N TYR A 69 -7.39 20.75 -13.55
CA TYR A 69 -8.81 21.01 -13.76
C TYR A 69 -9.58 21.03 -12.43
N ARG A 70 -10.70 21.73 -12.40
CA ARG A 70 -11.75 21.60 -11.39
C ARG A 70 -12.82 20.64 -11.90
N LEU A 71 -13.22 19.68 -11.06
CA LEU A 71 -14.28 18.71 -11.38
C LEU A 71 -15.61 19.04 -10.72
N SER A 72 -15.62 19.69 -9.55
CA SER A 72 -16.83 20.00 -8.81
C SER A 72 -17.39 21.39 -9.12
N ALA A 73 -18.71 21.57 -9.00
CA ALA A 73 -19.38 22.86 -9.06
C ALA A 73 -19.09 23.73 -7.82
N ASP A 74 -19.46 25.01 -7.89
CA ASP A 74 -19.52 25.93 -6.74
C ASP A 74 -20.95 26.48 -6.59
N PRO A 75 -21.38 26.80 -5.35
CA PRO A 75 -20.67 26.65 -4.08
C PRO A 75 -20.87 25.26 -3.45
N GLN A 76 -19.81 24.66 -2.89
CA GLN A 76 -19.88 23.38 -2.16
C GLN A 76 -18.87 23.33 -1.00
N ASN A 77 -19.10 22.44 -0.02
CA ASN A 77 -18.17 22.22 1.10
C ASN A 77 -16.85 21.55 0.68
N ILE A 78 -16.87 20.82 -0.44
CA ILE A 78 -15.72 20.10 -1.00
C ILE A 78 -15.48 20.62 -2.41
N ARG A 79 -14.22 20.89 -2.75
CA ARG A 79 -13.78 21.19 -4.11
C ARG A 79 -12.81 20.13 -4.60
N VAL A 80 -13.18 19.45 -5.68
CA VAL A 80 -12.36 18.39 -6.27
C VAL A 80 -11.58 18.93 -7.46
N ARG A 81 -10.26 18.74 -7.45
CA ARG A 81 -9.37 19.03 -8.58
C ARG A 81 -8.88 17.76 -9.23
N PHE A 82 -8.69 17.79 -10.54
CA PHE A 82 -8.06 16.72 -11.30
C PHE A 82 -6.73 17.20 -11.88
N ALA A 83 -5.65 16.44 -11.68
CA ALA A 83 -4.33 16.76 -12.18
C ALA A 83 -3.67 15.56 -12.87
N VAL A 84 -2.93 15.82 -13.94
CA VAL A 84 -2.04 14.83 -14.55
C VAL A 84 -0.61 15.22 -14.22
N LEU A 85 -0.01 14.54 -13.24
CA LEU A 85 1.38 14.77 -12.82
C LEU A 85 2.34 13.97 -13.70
N LYS A 86 3.52 14.52 -14.01
CA LYS A 86 4.53 13.79 -14.79
C LYS A 86 5.02 12.53 -14.07
N LYS A 87 5.05 12.56 -12.72
CA LYS A 87 5.44 11.46 -11.84
C LYS A 87 4.63 11.50 -10.55
N MET A 88 4.34 10.34 -9.98
CA MET A 88 3.82 10.23 -8.61
C MET A 88 4.99 10.22 -7.63
N LYS A 89 5.37 11.41 -7.14
CA LYS A 89 6.42 11.57 -6.13
C LYS A 89 5.95 12.51 -5.01
N LYS A 90 6.51 12.33 -3.82
CA LYS A 90 6.14 13.11 -2.62
C LYS A 90 6.28 14.62 -2.85
N ASP A 91 7.36 15.08 -3.49
CA ASP A 91 7.60 16.49 -3.82
C ASP A 91 6.56 17.07 -4.81
N TYR A 92 6.14 16.28 -5.81
CA TYR A 92 5.11 16.69 -6.78
C TYR A 92 3.75 16.84 -6.09
N ILE A 93 3.41 15.89 -5.23
CA ILE A 93 2.18 15.88 -4.45
C ILE A 93 2.14 17.09 -3.51
N THR A 94 3.21 17.32 -2.77
CA THR A 94 3.37 18.49 -1.89
C THR A 94 3.15 19.80 -2.63
N GLN A 95 3.76 19.97 -3.81
CA GLN A 95 3.59 21.20 -4.59
C GLN A 95 2.15 21.39 -5.11
N LEU A 96 1.42 20.29 -5.33
CA LEU A 96 0.02 20.32 -5.76
C LEU A 96 -0.93 20.68 -4.61
N THR A 97 -0.66 20.22 -3.38
CA THR A 97 -1.61 20.30 -2.26
C THR A 97 -1.38 21.47 -1.32
N ASP A 98 -0.13 21.90 -1.12
CA ASP A 98 0.22 22.75 0.05
C ASP A 98 -0.30 24.19 -0.06
N ASN A 99 -0.65 24.63 -1.27
CA ASN A 99 -1.23 25.95 -1.47
C ASN A 99 -2.76 25.97 -1.27
N ASP A 100 -3.37 24.82 -1.02
CA ASP A 100 -4.82 24.67 -0.95
C ASP A 100 -5.31 24.25 0.45
N PRO A 101 -6.41 24.83 0.96
CA PRO A 101 -6.98 24.42 2.24
C PRO A 101 -7.39 22.94 2.24
N GLY A 102 -6.72 22.14 3.07
CA GLY A 102 -7.15 20.79 3.41
C GLY A 102 -8.20 20.78 4.52
N PHE A 103 -8.35 19.64 5.18
CA PHE A 103 -9.22 19.46 6.36
C PHE A 103 -8.83 20.32 7.56
N SER A 104 -7.59 20.81 7.56
CA SER A 104 -7.14 21.96 8.35
C SER A 104 -6.26 22.84 7.46
N SER A 105 -6.04 24.09 7.87
CA SER A 105 -5.21 25.01 7.10
C SER A 105 -3.74 24.89 7.52
N TYR A 106 -2.85 24.62 6.57
CA TYR A 106 -1.39 24.71 6.76
C TYR A 106 -0.97 26.07 7.33
N GLN A 107 -1.58 27.16 6.84
CA GLN A 107 -1.34 28.50 7.37
C GLN A 107 -1.86 28.68 8.81
N ALA A 108 -2.97 28.04 9.19
CA ALA A 108 -3.44 28.04 10.57
C ALA A 108 -2.52 27.20 11.48
N SER A 109 -1.95 26.12 10.95
CA SER A 109 -0.98 25.26 11.65
C SER A 109 0.32 26.01 11.91
N ILE A 110 0.90 26.68 10.91
CA ILE A 110 2.07 27.55 11.07
C ILE A 110 1.78 28.69 12.07
N LYS A 111 0.55 29.21 12.09
CA LYS A 111 0.14 30.27 13.04
C LYS A 111 -0.21 29.75 14.45
N GLY A 112 -0.13 28.44 14.70
CA GLY A 112 -0.40 27.84 16.02
C GLY A 112 -1.88 27.82 16.44
N ILE A 113 -2.82 27.93 15.49
CA ILE A 113 -4.26 28.12 15.79
C ILE A 113 -5.02 26.77 15.81
N VAL A 114 -4.38 25.65 15.46
CA VAL A 114 -5.08 24.40 15.14
C VAL A 114 -5.39 23.52 16.35
N ASN A 115 -4.58 23.58 17.42
CA ASN A 115 -4.69 22.70 18.59
C ASN A 115 -4.60 23.49 19.91
N LEU A 116 -5.56 24.38 20.16
CA LEU A 116 -5.70 25.02 21.47
C LEU A 116 -6.49 24.08 22.41
N PRO A 117 -5.98 23.70 23.59
CA PRO A 117 -6.56 22.67 24.47
C PRO A 117 -8.04 22.88 24.86
N GLU A 118 -8.54 24.12 24.77
CA GLU A 118 -9.89 24.51 25.18
C GLU A 118 -10.75 25.11 24.05
N LYS A 119 -10.31 25.00 22.78
CA LYS A 119 -11.09 25.51 21.63
C LYS A 119 -11.46 24.39 20.66
N PRO A 120 -12.63 24.49 20.00
CA PRO A 120 -13.00 23.56 18.94
C PRO A 120 -11.96 23.58 17.81
N SER A 121 -11.77 22.43 17.17
CA SER A 121 -10.86 22.28 16.03
C SER A 121 -11.14 23.34 14.96
N TYR A 122 -10.08 23.93 14.40
CA TYR A 122 -10.20 24.97 13.39
C TYR A 122 -10.89 24.44 12.12
N ILE A 123 -11.99 25.09 11.71
CA ILE A 123 -12.72 24.78 10.48
C ILE A 123 -12.42 25.89 9.46
N PRO A 124 -11.80 25.58 8.30
CA PRO A 124 -11.58 26.55 7.24
C PRO A 124 -12.90 27.14 6.74
N SER A 125 -12.94 28.43 6.40
CA SER A 125 -14.09 29.04 5.71
C SER A 125 -14.20 28.58 4.26
N GLN A 126 -13.06 28.43 3.58
CA GLN A 126 -12.97 27.92 2.20
C GLN A 126 -13.31 26.42 2.11
N PRO A 127 -13.82 25.92 0.97
CA PRO A 127 -14.07 24.50 0.76
C PRO A 127 -12.82 23.65 1.00
N TYR A 128 -13.00 22.39 1.42
CA TYR A 128 -11.90 21.45 1.49
C TYR A 128 -11.47 21.02 0.09
N PHE A 129 -10.17 21.03 -0.16
CA PHE A 129 -9.63 20.56 -1.43
C PHE A 129 -9.31 19.07 -1.36
N ILE A 130 -9.83 18.33 -2.33
CA ILE A 130 -9.46 16.93 -2.58
C ILE A 130 -8.86 16.87 -3.98
N HIS A 131 -7.73 16.20 -4.09
CA HIS A 131 -6.98 16.15 -5.35
C HIS A 131 -7.04 14.74 -5.93
N PHE A 132 -7.64 14.65 -7.10
CA PHE A 132 -7.66 13.47 -7.95
C PHE A 132 -6.50 13.58 -8.93
N VAL A 133 -5.66 12.56 -8.96
CA VAL A 133 -4.38 12.62 -9.63
C VAL A 133 -4.15 11.36 -10.44
N THR A 134 -3.59 11.52 -11.64
CA THR A 134 -3.09 10.42 -12.45
C THR A 134 -1.76 10.80 -13.10
N THR A 135 -1.17 9.88 -13.85
CA THR A 135 0.07 10.07 -14.61
C THR A 135 -0.19 9.93 -16.12
N PRO A 136 0.79 10.18 -17.02
CA PRO A 136 0.61 9.94 -18.45
C PRO A 136 0.19 8.52 -18.83
N ALA A 137 0.37 7.53 -17.94
CA ALA A 137 -0.08 6.17 -18.18
C ALA A 137 -1.60 6.01 -18.08
N TYR A 138 -2.30 6.90 -17.35
CA TYR A 138 -3.75 6.85 -17.14
C TYR A 138 -4.26 5.49 -16.65
N ASP A 139 -3.43 4.74 -15.93
CA ASP A 139 -3.66 3.36 -15.49
C ASP A 139 -4.31 3.28 -14.09
N LYS A 140 -4.33 4.41 -13.38
CA LYS A 140 -4.88 4.53 -12.02
C LYS A 140 -5.37 5.93 -11.71
N LEU A 141 -6.22 6.01 -10.70
CA LEU A 141 -6.66 7.26 -10.07
C LEU A 141 -6.19 7.31 -8.62
N VAL A 142 -5.45 8.35 -8.26
CA VAL A 142 -4.92 8.55 -6.92
C VAL A 142 -5.65 9.72 -6.26
N LEU A 143 -6.23 9.48 -5.09
CA LEU A 143 -6.94 10.49 -4.33
C LEU A 143 -6.06 10.93 -3.17
N ILE A 144 -5.88 12.25 -3.03
CA ILE A 144 -4.97 12.85 -2.07
C ILE A 144 -5.76 13.81 -1.19
N PHE A 145 -5.58 13.63 0.12
CA PHE A 145 -6.25 14.38 1.17
C PHE A 145 -5.20 14.96 2.10
N ASN A 146 -5.32 16.24 2.43
CA ASN A 146 -4.40 16.95 3.32
C ASN A 146 -5.09 17.40 4.61
N HIS A 147 -4.38 17.26 5.73
CA HIS A 147 -4.77 17.79 7.03
C HIS A 147 -3.52 18.45 7.65
N GLY A 148 -3.39 19.76 7.45
CA GLY A 148 -2.18 20.50 7.78
C GLY A 148 -1.03 20.06 6.87
N GLU A 149 0.09 19.64 7.47
CA GLU A 149 1.23 19.09 6.74
C GLU A 149 1.06 17.62 6.33
N GLN A 150 0.14 16.92 6.98
CA GLN A 150 -0.07 15.49 6.77
C GLN A 150 -0.88 15.24 5.49
N LYS A 151 -0.50 14.19 4.77
CA LYS A 151 -1.13 13.75 3.52
C LYS A 151 -1.50 12.29 3.65
N ARG A 152 -2.77 11.97 3.37
CA ARG A 152 -3.28 10.59 3.23
C ARG A 152 -3.70 10.34 1.80
N ILE A 153 -3.35 9.17 1.27
CA ILE A 153 -3.49 8.84 -0.15
C ILE A 153 -4.11 7.47 -0.30
N VAL A 154 -4.99 7.32 -1.29
CA VAL A 154 -5.47 6.01 -1.78
C VAL A 154 -5.34 5.95 -3.29
N SER A 155 -4.95 4.79 -3.81
CA SER A 155 -4.81 4.52 -5.24
C SER A 155 -5.85 3.51 -5.70
N LEU A 156 -6.63 3.86 -6.72
CA LEU A 156 -7.64 2.99 -7.32
C LEU A 156 -7.17 2.56 -8.71
N ARG A 157 -6.99 1.25 -8.89
CA ARG A 157 -6.56 0.62 -10.15
C ARG A 157 -7.19 -0.76 -10.27
N ASN A 158 -7.41 -1.25 -11.50
CA ASN A 158 -7.92 -2.59 -11.81
C ASN A 158 -9.33 -2.91 -11.26
N ARG A 159 -9.45 -3.05 -9.95
CA ARG A 159 -10.69 -3.29 -9.20
C ARG A 159 -10.53 -2.72 -7.80
N LEU A 160 -11.64 -2.34 -7.15
CA LEU A 160 -11.58 -2.01 -5.74
C LEU A 160 -11.21 -3.27 -4.95
N THR A 161 -10.23 -3.13 -4.07
CA THR A 161 -9.94 -4.15 -3.06
C THR A 161 -11.08 -4.23 -2.05
N ASN A 162 -11.23 -5.36 -1.36
CA ASN A 162 -12.25 -5.52 -0.32
C ASN A 162 -12.10 -4.44 0.76
N THR A 163 -10.86 -4.13 1.14
CA THR A 163 -10.55 -3.09 2.10
C THR A 163 -10.94 -1.70 1.59
N GLN A 164 -10.56 -1.35 0.35
CA GLN A 164 -10.97 -0.06 -0.24
C GLN A 164 -12.48 0.06 -0.31
N TYR A 165 -13.17 -0.99 -0.73
CA TYR A 165 -14.61 -0.98 -0.82
C TYR A 165 -15.28 -0.78 0.55
N HIS A 166 -15.05 -1.71 1.49
CA HIS A 166 -15.83 -1.81 2.72
C HIS A 166 -15.44 -0.78 3.78
N LYS A 167 -14.18 -0.30 3.77
CA LYS A 167 -13.66 0.61 4.79
C LYS A 167 -13.46 2.04 4.31
N ILE A 168 -13.21 2.22 3.00
CA ILE A 168 -12.86 3.53 2.43
C ILE A 168 -14.06 4.09 1.64
N ILE A 169 -14.32 3.53 0.47
CA ILE A 169 -15.30 4.04 -0.50
C ILE A 169 -16.72 4.03 0.07
N SER A 170 -17.13 2.96 0.77
CA SER A 170 -18.46 2.87 1.39
C SER A 170 -18.74 4.01 2.39
N ARG A 171 -17.72 4.43 3.15
CA ARG A 171 -17.84 5.53 4.13
C ARG A 171 -17.98 6.90 3.47
N TRP A 172 -17.69 7.00 2.17
CA TRP A 172 -17.73 8.24 1.43
C TRP A 172 -19.05 8.47 0.70
N GLU A 173 -19.97 7.52 0.76
CA GLU A 173 -21.28 7.65 0.12
C GLU A 173 -22.01 8.91 0.63
N ASN A 174 -22.41 9.79 -0.29
CA ASN A 174 -23.07 11.07 -0.02
C ASN A 174 -22.32 11.98 0.98
N ILE A 175 -20.99 11.86 1.09
CA ILE A 175 -20.21 12.66 2.03
C ILE A 175 -20.31 14.17 1.76
N GLY A 176 -20.53 14.60 0.52
CA GLY A 176 -20.70 15.99 0.13
C GLY A 176 -21.90 16.69 0.77
N THR A 177 -22.91 15.94 1.21
CA THR A 177 -24.11 16.48 1.87
C THR A 177 -23.93 16.70 3.38
N LYS A 178 -22.80 16.26 3.94
CA LYS A 178 -22.52 16.31 5.38
C LYS A 178 -21.93 17.66 5.81
N SER A 179 -21.87 17.86 7.12
CA SER A 179 -21.22 19.04 7.70
C SER A 179 -19.69 18.99 7.49
N LYS A 180 -19.02 20.15 7.43
CA LYS A 180 -17.56 20.20 7.23
C LYS A 180 -16.75 19.42 8.30
N PRO A 181 -17.09 19.48 9.60
CA PRO A 181 -16.39 18.65 10.59
C PRO A 181 -16.54 17.16 10.32
N GLU A 182 -17.76 16.72 9.97
CA GLU A 182 -18.06 15.32 9.69
C GLU A 182 -17.36 14.82 8.42
N ILE A 183 -17.31 15.65 7.36
CA ILE A 183 -16.56 15.37 6.13
C ILE A 183 -15.08 15.10 6.46
N ALA A 184 -14.46 16.02 7.20
CA ALA A 184 -13.05 15.91 7.55
C ALA A 184 -12.77 14.64 8.36
N ASP A 185 -13.58 14.36 9.38
CA ASP A 185 -13.43 13.19 10.23
C ASP A 185 -13.57 11.87 9.45
N LEU A 186 -14.64 11.73 8.67
CA LEU A 186 -14.91 10.52 7.90
C LEU A 186 -13.86 10.25 6.82
N LEU A 187 -13.51 11.27 6.01
CA LEU A 187 -12.49 11.13 4.97
C LEU A 187 -11.14 10.79 5.59
N TRP A 188 -10.73 11.50 6.66
CA TRP A 188 -9.43 11.28 7.28
C TRP A 188 -9.33 9.90 7.92
N LYS A 189 -10.28 9.51 8.76
CA LYS A 189 -10.25 8.21 9.47
C LYS A 189 -10.34 7.01 8.52
N SER A 190 -11.11 7.12 7.43
CA SER A 190 -11.24 6.03 6.46
C SER A 190 -9.92 5.63 5.78
N LEU A 191 -8.92 6.52 5.78
CA LEU A 191 -7.61 6.31 5.16
C LEU A 191 -6.53 5.91 6.16
N ASP A 192 -6.92 5.42 7.35
CA ASP A 192 -5.95 5.01 8.36
C ASP A 192 -5.28 3.67 7.99
N VAL A 193 -3.99 3.75 7.67
CA VAL A 193 -3.14 2.59 7.34
C VAL A 193 -3.14 1.55 8.46
N LYS A 194 -3.33 1.96 9.72
CA LYS A 194 -3.39 1.02 10.85
C LYS A 194 -4.54 0.03 10.70
N GLU A 195 -5.72 0.48 10.26
CA GLU A 195 -6.87 -0.43 10.06
C GLU A 195 -6.57 -1.44 8.95
N VAL A 196 -5.96 -1.00 7.85
CA VAL A 196 -5.55 -1.86 6.73
C VAL A 196 -4.56 -2.92 7.19
N ASN A 197 -3.51 -2.50 7.91
CA ASN A 197 -2.46 -3.39 8.40
C ASN A 197 -2.98 -4.40 9.42
N GLN A 198 -3.90 -4.01 10.30
CA GLN A 198 -4.49 -4.91 11.29
C GLN A 198 -5.27 -6.05 10.66
N GLU A 199 -6.14 -5.72 9.70
CA GLU A 199 -6.95 -6.73 9.00
C GLU A 199 -6.07 -7.63 8.13
N PHE A 200 -5.08 -7.05 7.44
CA PHE A 200 -4.11 -7.82 6.66
C PHE A 200 -3.37 -8.83 7.55
N TYR A 201 -2.82 -8.39 8.69
CA TYR A 201 -2.13 -9.29 9.62
C TYR A 201 -3.02 -10.44 10.11
N LYS A 202 -4.27 -10.14 10.47
CA LYS A 202 -5.21 -11.16 10.94
C LYS A 202 -5.39 -12.27 9.89
N GLN A 203 -5.60 -11.90 8.63
CA GLN A 203 -5.76 -12.88 7.54
C GLN A 203 -4.47 -13.65 7.25
N ILE A 204 -3.30 -13.00 7.35
CA ILE A 204 -2.00 -13.69 7.24
C ILE A 204 -1.81 -14.69 8.38
N LYS A 205 -2.20 -14.34 9.61
CA LYS A 205 -2.13 -15.25 10.76
C LYS A 205 -3.05 -16.46 10.60
N GLU A 206 -4.28 -16.26 10.13
CA GLU A 206 -5.20 -17.37 9.82
C GLU A 206 -4.60 -18.34 8.79
N ARG A 207 -3.90 -17.83 7.77
CA ARG A 207 -3.20 -18.65 6.78
C ARG A 207 -1.98 -19.36 7.35
N PHE A 208 -1.24 -18.70 8.24
CA PHE A 208 -0.15 -19.31 9.00
C PHE A 208 -0.64 -20.50 9.84
N ASP A 209 -1.71 -20.32 10.61
CA ASP A 209 -2.27 -21.38 11.45
C ASP A 209 -2.79 -22.56 10.59
N ALA A 210 -3.42 -22.26 9.45
CA ALA A 210 -3.84 -23.28 8.48
C ALA A 210 -2.65 -24.07 7.90
N LEU A 211 -1.54 -23.39 7.58
CA LEU A 211 -0.33 -24.05 7.07
C LEU A 211 0.27 -24.99 8.12
N LEU A 212 0.32 -24.57 9.39
CA LEU A 212 0.76 -25.44 10.48
C LEU A 212 -0.12 -26.69 10.60
N GLY A 213 -1.44 -26.54 10.44
CA GLY A 213 -2.37 -27.67 10.41
C GLY A 213 -2.06 -28.67 9.28
N ILE A 214 -1.73 -28.18 8.08
CA ILE A 214 -1.33 -29.02 6.93
C ILE A 214 -0.03 -29.78 7.23
N ILE A 215 0.98 -29.08 7.74
CA ILE A 215 2.28 -29.69 8.06
C ILE A 215 2.11 -30.79 9.13
N LYS A 216 1.32 -30.52 10.17
CA LYS A 216 0.97 -31.50 11.22
C LYS A 216 0.14 -32.69 10.69
N SER A 217 -0.62 -32.50 9.63
CA SER A 217 -1.37 -33.61 9.02
C SER A 217 -0.45 -34.51 8.18
N ALA A 218 0.49 -33.89 7.45
CA ALA A 218 1.54 -34.59 6.70
C ALA A 218 2.58 -35.28 7.61
N GLU A 219 2.58 -34.93 8.90
CA GLU A 219 3.44 -35.45 9.98
C GLU A 219 3.42 -36.98 10.10
N THR A 220 2.33 -37.64 9.72
CA THR A 220 2.19 -39.10 9.82
C THR A 220 3.18 -39.87 8.93
N GLU A 221 3.59 -39.31 7.79
CA GLU A 221 4.61 -39.91 6.91
C GLU A 221 6.04 -39.49 7.33
N LEU A 222 6.23 -38.26 7.82
CA LEU A 222 7.52 -37.73 8.23
C LEU A 222 8.03 -38.27 9.58
N ILE A 223 7.13 -38.48 10.56
CA ILE A 223 7.48 -39.11 11.85
C ILE A 223 8.02 -40.52 11.65
N ARG A 224 7.45 -41.28 10.69
CA ARG A 224 7.93 -42.63 10.35
C ARG A 224 9.39 -42.63 9.88
N LEU A 225 9.89 -41.52 9.35
CA LEU A 225 11.25 -41.39 8.82
C LEU A 225 12.28 -40.87 9.85
N ARG A 226 11.88 -40.05 10.84
CA ARG A 226 12.84 -39.39 11.76
C ARG A 226 12.61 -39.58 13.26
N GLY A 227 11.52 -40.24 13.69
CA GLY A 227 11.29 -40.59 15.10
C GLY A 227 10.80 -39.46 16.02
N SER A 228 10.98 -38.18 15.66
CA SER A 228 10.32 -37.05 16.34
C SER A 228 10.02 -35.89 15.36
N PHE A 229 8.95 -35.16 15.63
CA PHE A 229 8.56 -33.95 14.90
C PHE A 229 8.92 -32.73 15.71
N ASP A 230 9.69 -31.81 15.11
CA ASP A 230 9.98 -30.53 15.71
C ASP A 230 8.91 -29.51 15.29
N SER A 231 8.00 -29.19 16.21
CA SER A 231 7.00 -28.14 16.06
C SER A 231 7.63 -26.79 15.67
N ASN A 232 8.87 -26.53 16.12
CA ASN A 232 9.59 -25.31 15.78
C ASN A 232 10.00 -25.28 14.30
N ALA A 233 10.46 -26.41 13.74
CA ALA A 233 10.80 -26.52 12.32
C ALA A 233 9.59 -26.19 11.42
N ALA A 234 8.40 -26.66 11.77
CA ALA A 234 7.17 -26.33 11.04
C ALA A 234 6.84 -24.83 11.12
N LYS A 235 6.97 -24.22 12.30
CA LYS A 235 6.78 -22.77 12.47
C LYS A 235 7.81 -21.97 11.67
N GLN A 236 9.07 -22.36 11.67
CA GLN A 236 10.13 -21.68 10.92
C GLN A 236 9.91 -21.75 9.41
N PHE A 237 9.58 -22.94 8.89
CA PHE A 237 9.21 -23.10 7.49
C PHE A 237 8.00 -22.22 7.11
N ALA A 238 6.94 -22.25 7.92
CA ALA A 238 5.72 -21.47 7.64
C ALA A 238 5.99 -19.96 7.62
N VAL A 239 6.76 -19.43 8.59
CA VAL A 239 7.18 -18.02 8.60
C VAL A 239 8.00 -17.66 7.36
N ARG A 240 8.98 -18.50 6.99
CA ARG A 240 9.83 -18.27 5.81
C ARG A 240 9.04 -18.32 4.50
N LEU A 241 8.15 -19.30 4.33
CA LEU A 241 7.33 -19.45 3.12
C LEU A 241 6.42 -18.24 2.90
N ILE A 242 5.64 -17.86 3.93
CA ILE A 242 4.76 -16.68 3.90
C ILE A 242 5.60 -15.43 3.59
N GLY A 243 6.71 -15.28 4.31
CA GLY A 243 7.63 -14.18 4.16
C GLY A 243 8.17 -14.00 2.74
N ARG A 244 8.72 -15.08 2.16
CA ARG A 244 9.24 -15.09 0.79
C ARG A 244 8.17 -14.78 -0.23
N TYR A 245 6.95 -15.32 -0.07
CA TYR A 245 5.87 -15.06 -1.01
C TYR A 245 5.39 -13.61 -0.95
N ILE A 246 5.20 -13.03 0.24
CA ILE A 246 4.84 -11.61 0.37
C ILE A 246 5.98 -10.72 -0.17
N PHE A 247 7.24 -11.08 0.09
CA PHE A 247 8.38 -10.33 -0.48
C PHE A 247 8.37 -10.38 -2.01
N CYS A 248 8.09 -11.55 -2.61
CA CYS A 248 7.90 -11.67 -4.06
C CYS A 248 6.73 -10.84 -4.56
N TRP A 249 5.69 -10.62 -3.75
CA TRP A 249 4.60 -9.70 -4.06
C TRP A 249 5.10 -8.25 -4.20
N PHE A 250 5.93 -7.77 -3.28
CA PHE A 250 6.56 -6.44 -3.42
C PHE A 250 7.47 -6.34 -4.64
N LEU A 251 8.19 -7.41 -5.00
CA LEU A 251 8.98 -7.45 -6.23
C LEU A 251 8.11 -7.44 -7.49
N LYS A 252 6.93 -8.07 -7.44
CA LYS A 252 5.91 -7.98 -8.49
C LYS A 252 5.38 -6.55 -8.65
N GLU A 253 5.12 -5.85 -7.54
CA GLU A 253 4.72 -4.42 -7.58
C GLU A 253 5.83 -3.47 -8.07
N LYS A 254 7.10 -3.89 -7.98
CA LYS A 254 8.24 -3.19 -8.59
C LYS A 254 8.50 -3.58 -10.05
N ASP A 255 7.65 -4.41 -10.65
CA ASP A 255 7.83 -5.01 -11.98
C ASP A 255 9.15 -5.79 -12.15
N ILE A 256 9.77 -6.20 -11.03
CA ILE A 256 10.97 -7.04 -11.01
C ILE A 256 10.58 -8.49 -11.30
N ILE A 257 9.49 -8.97 -10.68
CA ILE A 257 8.87 -10.27 -10.98
C ILE A 257 7.68 -10.04 -11.90
N HIS A 258 7.62 -10.77 -13.01
CA HIS A 258 6.52 -10.66 -13.95
C HIS A 258 5.19 -11.10 -13.30
N HIS A 259 4.09 -10.37 -13.56
CA HIS A 259 2.78 -10.61 -12.93
C HIS A 259 2.21 -12.01 -13.17
N SER A 260 2.64 -12.70 -14.23
CA SER A 260 2.22 -14.08 -14.53
C SER A 260 2.94 -15.15 -13.71
N LEU A 261 3.96 -14.79 -12.93
CA LEU A 261 4.75 -15.74 -12.14
C LEU A 261 4.28 -15.85 -10.68
N ILE A 262 3.52 -14.88 -10.18
CA ILE A 262 3.04 -14.80 -8.79
C ILE A 262 1.60 -14.28 -8.80
N GLY A 263 0.70 -15.01 -8.15
CA GLY A 263 -0.72 -14.66 -8.05
C GLY A 263 -1.63 -15.85 -8.29
N LYS A 264 -2.93 -15.62 -8.15
CA LYS A 264 -3.96 -16.65 -8.35
C LYS A 264 -3.83 -17.34 -9.70
N ASP A 265 -3.78 -16.54 -10.77
CA ASP A 265 -3.65 -17.01 -12.15
C ASP A 265 -2.41 -17.90 -12.36
N ALA A 266 -1.29 -17.60 -11.70
CA ALA A 266 -0.05 -18.36 -11.84
C ALA A 266 -0.20 -19.76 -11.20
N ILE A 267 -0.87 -19.82 -10.04
CA ILE A 267 -1.14 -21.05 -9.31
C ILE A 267 -2.12 -21.94 -10.09
N GLU A 268 -3.20 -21.37 -10.63
CA GLU A 268 -4.22 -22.15 -11.34
C GLU A 268 -3.74 -22.70 -12.69
N LYS A 269 -2.85 -21.98 -13.38
CA LYS A 269 -2.35 -22.37 -14.72
C LYS A 269 -1.14 -23.31 -14.68
N THR A 270 -0.55 -23.54 -13.50
CA THR A 270 0.68 -24.31 -13.35
C THR A 270 0.43 -25.52 -12.48
N GLU A 271 0.66 -26.71 -13.02
CA GLU A 271 0.55 -27.94 -12.24
C GLU A 271 1.72 -28.06 -11.23
N ASN A 272 1.39 -28.40 -9.97
CA ASN A 272 2.36 -28.46 -8.87
C ASN A 272 3.15 -27.15 -8.72
N TYR A 273 2.46 -26.01 -8.80
CA TYR A 273 3.04 -24.66 -8.83
C TYR A 273 4.07 -24.43 -7.74
N TYR A 274 3.82 -24.92 -6.52
CA TYR A 274 4.78 -24.81 -5.41
C TYR A 274 6.14 -25.39 -5.81
N GLN A 275 6.17 -26.63 -6.31
CA GLN A 275 7.41 -27.30 -6.70
C GLN A 275 7.98 -26.81 -8.03
N THR A 276 7.15 -26.56 -9.02
CA THR A 276 7.60 -26.36 -10.42
C THR A 276 7.87 -24.90 -10.75
N ALA A 277 7.33 -23.96 -9.98
CA ALA A 277 7.52 -22.52 -10.19
C ALA A 277 8.05 -21.81 -8.94
N LEU A 278 7.44 -22.02 -7.77
CA LEU A 278 7.77 -21.23 -6.58
C LEU A 278 9.13 -21.59 -5.97
N LEU A 279 9.45 -22.88 -5.81
CA LEU A 279 10.76 -23.32 -5.33
C LEU A 279 11.91 -22.88 -6.26
N PRO A 280 11.84 -23.07 -7.60
CA PRO A 280 12.85 -22.53 -8.53
C PRO A 280 12.96 -21.01 -8.49
N LEU A 281 11.85 -20.28 -8.30
CA LEU A 281 11.89 -18.83 -8.13
C LEU A 281 12.66 -18.45 -6.86
N PHE A 282 12.45 -19.15 -5.75
CA PHE A 282 13.15 -18.86 -4.49
C PHE A 282 14.63 -19.20 -4.56
N PHE A 283 14.96 -20.45 -4.90
CA PHE A 283 16.30 -20.99 -4.67
C PHE A 283 17.19 -20.97 -5.92
N GLU A 284 16.62 -21.22 -7.10
CA GLU A 284 17.38 -21.25 -8.36
C GLU A 284 17.38 -19.89 -9.08
N THR A 285 16.61 -18.93 -8.59
CA THR A 285 16.52 -17.58 -9.16
C THR A 285 16.93 -16.52 -8.15
N LEU A 286 16.10 -16.25 -7.14
CA LEU A 286 16.35 -15.15 -6.20
C LEU A 286 17.59 -15.39 -5.33
N ASN A 287 17.92 -16.65 -5.03
CA ASN A 287 19.14 -17.05 -4.32
C ASN A 287 20.32 -17.50 -5.21
N ALA A 288 20.19 -17.40 -6.54
CA ALA A 288 21.28 -17.77 -7.46
C ALA A 288 21.74 -16.57 -8.29
N LYS A 289 23.06 -16.38 -8.41
CA LYS A 289 23.64 -15.36 -9.29
C LYS A 289 23.26 -15.66 -10.73
N VAL A 290 22.93 -14.62 -11.50
CA VAL A 290 22.42 -14.75 -12.89
C VAL A 290 23.31 -15.64 -13.77
N GLN A 291 24.64 -15.55 -13.63
CA GLN A 291 25.59 -16.36 -14.40
C GLN A 291 25.62 -17.86 -14.05
N ASP A 292 25.18 -18.22 -12.84
CA ASP A 292 25.26 -19.59 -12.32
C ASP A 292 23.94 -20.36 -12.55
N ARG A 293 22.93 -19.67 -13.08
CA ARG A 293 21.60 -20.24 -13.35
C ARG A 293 21.61 -21.10 -14.60
N ASN A 294 20.92 -22.24 -14.57
CA ASN A 294 20.74 -23.07 -15.75
C ASN A 294 19.72 -22.41 -16.72
N PRO A 295 20.15 -21.93 -17.91
CA PRO A 295 19.30 -21.17 -18.80
C PRO A 295 18.26 -22.01 -19.56
N PHE A 296 18.38 -23.34 -19.51
CA PHE A 296 17.48 -24.31 -20.17
C PHE A 296 16.44 -24.92 -19.22
N ALA A 297 16.72 -24.93 -17.91
CA ALA A 297 15.80 -25.47 -16.90
C ALA A 297 14.79 -24.41 -16.39
N LEU A 298 15.15 -23.13 -16.45
CA LEU A 298 14.35 -22.06 -15.87
C LEU A 298 13.38 -21.44 -16.87
N ASN A 299 12.22 -21.04 -16.35
CA ASN A 299 11.24 -20.23 -17.06
C ASN A 299 11.95 -19.00 -17.69
N PRO A 300 11.75 -18.70 -18.99
CA PRO A 300 12.40 -17.54 -19.64
C PRO A 300 12.16 -16.21 -18.92
N LEU A 301 11.04 -16.07 -18.22
CA LEU A 301 10.70 -14.88 -17.44
C LEU A 301 11.63 -14.70 -16.23
N PHE A 302 12.25 -15.76 -15.70
CA PHE A 302 13.21 -15.67 -14.59
C PHE A 302 14.53 -15.00 -15.00
N LYS A 303 14.86 -14.94 -16.29
CA LYS A 303 16.13 -14.37 -16.78
C LYS A 303 16.30 -12.88 -16.46
N LYS A 304 15.19 -12.15 -16.31
CA LYS A 304 15.20 -10.70 -16.01
C LYS A 304 15.25 -10.40 -14.51
N ILE A 305 15.06 -11.40 -13.66
CA ILE A 305 15.00 -11.23 -12.21
C ILE A 305 16.44 -11.14 -11.66
N PRO A 306 16.82 -10.08 -10.93
CA PRO A 306 18.15 -9.95 -10.35
C PRO A 306 18.38 -10.97 -9.23
N TYR A 307 19.64 -11.19 -8.90
CA TYR A 307 20.02 -11.89 -7.68
C TYR A 307 19.88 -10.97 -6.47
N LEU A 308 19.29 -11.44 -5.37
CA LEU A 308 19.03 -10.64 -4.17
C LEU A 308 19.80 -11.07 -2.91
N ASN A 309 20.70 -12.05 -3.02
CA ASN A 309 21.50 -12.62 -1.92
C ASN A 309 20.73 -13.41 -0.84
N GLY A 310 21.51 -14.25 -0.15
CA GLY A 310 21.12 -15.28 0.81
C GLY A 310 20.89 -14.76 2.22
N GLY A 311 19.62 -14.56 2.53
CA GLY A 311 19.14 -14.44 3.91
C GLY A 311 17.71 -14.94 3.95
N LEU A 312 16.79 -14.15 3.38
CA LEU A 312 15.40 -14.57 3.23
C LEU A 312 15.27 -15.77 2.28
N PHE A 313 16.06 -15.83 1.20
CA PHE A 313 15.98 -16.88 0.18
C PHE A 313 17.02 -18.00 0.37
N ASP A 314 17.74 -18.04 1.49
CA ASP A 314 18.58 -19.19 1.79
C ASP A 314 17.73 -20.43 2.06
N GLU A 315 18.01 -21.48 1.32
CA GLU A 315 17.37 -22.78 1.50
C GLU A 315 17.80 -23.38 2.83
N SER A 316 16.85 -23.58 3.74
CA SER A 316 17.09 -24.20 5.04
C SER A 316 16.79 -25.70 5.04
N GLU A 317 17.15 -26.40 6.12
CA GLU A 317 16.85 -27.83 6.26
C GLU A 317 15.34 -28.09 6.32
N GLU A 318 14.57 -27.15 6.86
CA GLU A 318 13.10 -27.22 6.89
C GLU A 318 12.51 -27.09 5.48
N ASP A 319 13.10 -26.25 4.62
CA ASP A 319 12.67 -26.14 3.22
C ASP A 319 12.81 -27.48 2.49
N LYS A 320 13.95 -28.16 2.69
CA LYS A 320 14.20 -29.50 2.12
C LYS A 320 13.25 -30.55 2.71
N LEU A 321 12.96 -30.45 4.01
CA LEU A 321 12.05 -31.36 4.71
C LEU A 321 10.63 -31.29 4.14
N PHE A 322 10.18 -30.09 3.78
CA PHE A 322 8.80 -29.82 3.37
C PHE A 322 8.63 -29.56 1.86
N ALA A 323 9.69 -29.72 1.05
CA ALA A 323 9.67 -29.49 -0.40
C ALA A 323 8.59 -30.29 -1.16
N ASN A 324 8.25 -31.48 -0.66
CA ASN A 324 7.27 -32.38 -1.29
C ASN A 324 5.81 -32.13 -0.86
N LEU A 325 5.55 -31.17 0.04
CA LEU A 325 4.19 -30.85 0.46
C LEU A 325 3.34 -30.32 -0.70
N LYS A 326 2.09 -30.77 -0.80
CA LYS A 326 1.13 -30.24 -1.78
C LYS A 326 0.51 -28.96 -1.25
N LEU A 327 1.14 -27.82 -1.56
CA LEU A 327 0.77 -26.52 -1.02
C LEU A 327 -0.09 -25.66 -1.96
N ASP A 328 -0.31 -26.06 -3.20
CA ASP A 328 -1.06 -25.25 -4.18
C ASP A 328 -2.47 -24.87 -3.69
N ALA A 329 -3.18 -25.82 -3.06
CA ALA A 329 -4.50 -25.58 -2.48
C ALA A 329 -4.49 -24.58 -1.31
N TRP A 330 -3.36 -24.47 -0.59
CA TRP A 330 -3.16 -23.47 0.46
C TRP A 330 -2.68 -22.12 -0.12
N LEU A 331 -1.83 -22.16 -1.15
CA LEU A 331 -1.29 -20.99 -1.84
C LEU A 331 -2.38 -20.19 -2.55
N LEU A 332 -3.37 -20.87 -3.15
CA LEU A 332 -4.45 -20.22 -3.87
C LEU A 332 -5.20 -19.17 -3.02
N PRO A 333 -5.82 -19.54 -1.88
CA PRO A 333 -6.52 -18.58 -1.05
C PRO A 333 -5.58 -17.64 -0.25
N PHE A 334 -4.28 -17.94 -0.18
CA PHE A 334 -3.27 -16.99 0.30
C PHE A 334 -2.98 -15.90 -0.75
N ALA A 335 -2.83 -16.27 -2.02
CA ALA A 335 -2.64 -15.32 -3.12
C ALA A 335 -3.88 -14.42 -3.30
N GLU A 336 -5.09 -14.97 -3.14
CA GLU A 336 -6.34 -14.20 -3.17
C GLU A 336 -6.40 -13.12 -2.07
N ILE A 337 -5.86 -13.40 -0.87
CA ILE A 337 -5.72 -12.39 0.17
C ILE A 337 -4.83 -11.27 -0.35
N LEU A 338 -3.63 -11.55 -0.86
CA LEU A 338 -2.73 -10.48 -1.34
C LEU A 338 -3.36 -9.68 -2.50
N GLU A 339 -4.08 -10.35 -3.41
CA GLU A 339 -4.87 -9.74 -4.48
C GLU A 339 -6.06 -8.88 -4.01
N SER A 340 -6.42 -8.99 -2.73
CA SER A 340 -7.49 -8.21 -2.10
C SER A 340 -6.97 -6.99 -1.32
N TYR A 341 -5.68 -6.67 -1.41
CA TYR A 341 -5.07 -5.47 -0.83
C TYR A 341 -4.31 -4.67 -1.88
N ASP A 342 -4.23 -3.36 -1.66
CA ASP A 342 -3.33 -2.50 -2.41
C ASP A 342 -1.96 -2.54 -1.75
N PHE A 343 -0.90 -2.69 -2.55
CA PHE A 343 0.47 -2.68 -2.07
C PHE A 343 1.17 -1.40 -2.55
N THR A 344 2.06 -0.89 -1.71
CA THR A 344 2.95 0.20 -2.05
C THR A 344 4.40 -0.19 -1.77
N VAL A 345 5.31 0.31 -2.59
CA VAL A 345 6.76 0.11 -2.43
C VAL A 345 7.42 1.28 -1.70
N ASP A 346 6.64 2.34 -1.46
CA ASP A 346 7.05 3.52 -0.70
C ASP A 346 6.70 3.32 0.78
N GLU A 347 7.60 3.72 1.66
CA GLU A 347 7.35 3.67 3.10
C GLU A 347 6.51 4.87 3.57
N SER A 348 5.58 4.60 4.48
CA SER A 348 4.79 5.64 5.14
C SER A 348 5.66 6.47 6.09
N SER A 349 5.47 7.79 6.11
CA SER A 349 6.06 8.71 7.09
C SER A 349 4.98 9.42 7.90
N SER A 350 5.34 10.14 8.97
CA SER A 350 4.39 10.93 9.76
C SER A 350 3.57 11.92 8.90
N GLN A 351 4.20 12.51 7.89
CA GLN A 351 3.59 13.51 6.99
C GLN A 351 2.97 12.92 5.72
N TYR A 352 3.26 11.66 5.37
CA TYR A 352 2.80 11.06 4.11
C TYR A 352 2.46 9.60 4.34
N GLN A 353 1.18 9.26 4.22
CA GLN A 353 0.65 7.93 4.45
C GLN A 353 -0.17 7.48 3.24
N GLN A 354 0.06 6.27 2.77
CA GLN A 354 -0.74 5.65 1.72
C GLN A 354 -1.57 4.52 2.34
N ALA A 355 -2.87 4.49 2.08
CA ALA A 355 -3.81 3.45 2.51
C ALA A 355 -3.59 2.16 1.70
N ALA A 356 -2.42 1.55 1.87
CA ALA A 356 -1.92 0.36 1.22
C ALA A 356 -0.98 -0.40 2.17
N VAL A 357 -0.72 -1.67 1.89
CA VAL A 357 0.28 -2.48 2.58
C VAL A 357 1.67 -2.03 2.12
N ASP A 358 2.51 -1.59 3.06
CA ASP A 358 3.86 -1.10 2.81
C ASP A 358 4.95 -2.09 3.27
N PRO A 359 6.22 -1.92 2.87
CA PRO A 359 7.28 -2.89 3.19
C PRO A 359 7.54 -3.04 4.70
N GLU A 360 7.25 -2.01 5.51
CA GLU A 360 7.35 -2.10 6.97
C GLU A 360 6.44 -3.20 7.54
N MET A 361 5.30 -3.43 6.88
CA MET A 361 4.36 -4.48 7.27
C MET A 361 4.98 -5.87 7.23
N LEU A 362 5.98 -6.13 6.36
CA LEU A 362 6.73 -7.38 6.38
C LEU A 362 7.42 -7.57 7.73
N GLY A 363 8.19 -6.57 8.19
CA GLY A 363 8.89 -6.63 9.47
C GLY A 363 7.93 -6.94 10.61
N ARG A 364 6.78 -6.26 10.64
CA ARG A 364 5.73 -6.49 11.66
C ARG A 364 5.13 -7.89 11.60
N ILE A 365 4.87 -8.42 10.40
CA ILE A 365 4.35 -9.79 10.23
C ILE A 365 5.39 -10.78 10.74
N PHE A 366 6.66 -10.64 10.32
CA PHE A 366 7.73 -11.52 10.75
C PHE A 366 7.91 -11.48 12.26
N GLU A 367 8.07 -10.32 12.87
CA GLU A 367 8.26 -10.18 14.32
C GLU A 367 7.10 -10.81 15.10
N ASN A 368 5.85 -10.56 14.70
CA ASN A 368 4.69 -11.10 15.41
C ASN A 368 4.50 -12.60 15.20
N LEU A 369 4.76 -13.13 14.00
CA LEU A 369 4.73 -14.56 13.74
C LEU A 369 5.90 -15.28 14.45
N LEU A 370 7.09 -14.68 14.50
CA LEU A 370 8.23 -15.16 15.28
C LEU A 370 7.93 -15.16 16.78
N ALA A 371 7.26 -14.14 17.30
CA ALA A 371 6.82 -14.10 18.70
C ALA A 371 5.84 -15.24 19.05
N SER A 372 5.14 -15.81 18.07
CA SER A 372 4.32 -17.02 18.28
C SER A 372 5.12 -18.33 18.29
N GLN A 373 6.45 -18.28 18.15
CA GLN A 373 7.31 -19.46 18.17
C GLN A 373 7.64 -19.96 19.59
N ASN A 374 7.90 -19.09 20.58
CA ASN A 374 8.22 -19.55 21.94
C ASN A 374 7.00 -19.54 22.87
N GLU A 375 6.83 -20.59 23.69
CA GLU A 375 5.67 -20.76 24.58
C GLU A 375 5.52 -19.63 25.63
N GLU A 376 6.64 -19.03 26.08
CA GLU A 376 6.62 -17.85 26.96
C GLU A 376 6.15 -16.59 26.23
N THR A 377 6.54 -16.41 24.96
CA THR A 377 6.13 -15.27 24.14
C THR A 377 4.73 -15.45 23.54
N GLU A 378 4.27 -16.69 23.35
CA GLU A 378 2.90 -17.01 22.98
C GLU A 378 1.91 -16.61 24.09
N LYS A 379 2.23 -16.90 25.36
CA LYS A 379 1.44 -16.41 26.51
C LYS A 379 1.46 -14.89 26.62
N LEU A 380 2.61 -14.23 26.41
CA LEU A 380 2.71 -12.77 26.40
C LEU A 380 1.95 -12.12 25.23
N ALA A 381 1.98 -12.73 24.04
CA ALA A 381 1.27 -12.29 22.84
C ALA A 381 -0.25 -12.50 22.96
N ASN A 382 -0.69 -13.56 23.62
CA ASN A 382 -2.10 -13.85 23.87
C ASN A 382 -2.67 -13.04 25.06
N GLN A 383 -1.87 -12.74 26.09
CA GLN A 383 -2.29 -11.92 27.24
C GLN A 383 -2.26 -10.41 26.97
N ARG A 384 -1.46 -9.94 26.01
CA ARG A 384 -1.41 -8.53 25.60
C ARG A 384 -2.08 -8.38 24.23
N LYS A 385 -3.38 -8.05 24.22
CA LYS A 385 -4.20 -7.65 23.04
C LYS A 385 -3.41 -7.55 21.73
N ALA A 386 -3.24 -8.65 21.00
CA ALA A 386 -2.88 -8.76 19.57
C ALA A 386 -1.82 -7.80 18.94
N PHE A 387 -0.96 -7.13 19.71
CA PHE A 387 0.03 -6.15 19.23
C PHE A 387 1.35 -6.27 20.02
N GLY A 388 1.87 -7.49 20.16
CA GLY A 388 3.05 -7.82 20.99
C GLY A 388 4.34 -7.06 20.69
N ALA A 389 4.41 -6.25 19.62
CA ALA A 389 5.41 -5.22 19.42
C ALA A 389 4.84 -3.84 19.78
N PHE A 390 5.26 -3.25 20.91
CA PHE A 390 5.00 -1.85 21.22
C PHE A 390 5.78 -0.98 20.24
N TYR A 391 5.22 -0.75 19.07
CA TYR A 391 5.86 0.08 18.06
C TYR A 391 5.83 1.54 18.49
N THR A 392 6.99 2.17 18.52
CA THR A 392 7.13 3.59 18.78
C THR A 392 6.39 4.38 17.68
N PRO A 393 5.43 5.27 18.02
CA PRO A 393 4.74 6.06 17.00
C PRO A 393 5.72 6.77 16.06
N ARG A 394 5.41 6.84 14.75
CA ARG A 394 6.32 7.43 13.74
C ARG A 394 6.79 8.83 14.13
N GLU A 395 5.90 9.63 14.70
CA GLU A 395 6.19 10.98 15.17
C GLU A 395 7.30 11.01 16.23
N ILE A 396 7.34 10.01 17.10
CA ILE A 396 8.37 9.88 18.13
C ILE A 396 9.69 9.41 17.52
N VAL A 397 9.66 8.44 16.60
CA VAL A 397 10.86 7.99 15.88
C VAL A 397 11.48 9.14 15.07
N ASP A 398 10.65 9.84 14.29
CA ASP A 398 11.06 11.00 13.50
C ASP A 398 11.68 12.09 14.38
N TYR A 399 11.06 12.39 15.53
CA TYR A 399 11.59 13.35 16.49
C TYR A 399 12.96 12.91 17.05
N MET A 400 13.07 11.66 17.50
CA MET A 400 14.31 11.13 18.07
C MET A 400 15.45 11.15 17.07
N VAL A 401 15.21 10.73 15.82
CA VAL A 401 16.22 10.74 14.75
C VAL A 401 16.63 12.18 14.42
N ASN A 402 15.68 13.08 14.21
CA ASN A 402 15.96 14.46 13.83
C ASN A 402 16.73 15.22 14.91
N GLU A 403 16.32 15.11 16.18
CA GLU A 403 17.02 15.79 17.28
C GLU A 403 18.39 15.15 17.53
N SER A 404 18.54 13.83 17.39
CA SER A 404 19.84 13.17 17.54
C SER A 404 20.82 13.59 16.45
N ILE A 405 20.40 13.58 15.18
CA ILE A 405 21.24 14.03 14.06
C ILE A 405 21.57 15.52 14.21
N ARG A 406 20.58 16.35 14.56
CA ARG A 406 20.79 17.79 14.79
C ARG A 406 21.80 18.03 15.91
N ALA A 407 21.69 17.33 17.03
CA ALA A 407 22.62 17.44 18.14
C ALA A 407 24.04 17.04 17.71
N PHE A 408 24.19 15.92 16.99
CA PHE A 408 25.48 15.48 16.47
C PHE A 408 26.09 16.47 15.45
N LEU A 409 25.30 16.95 14.49
CA LEU A 409 25.80 17.94 13.52
C LEU A 409 26.21 19.25 14.20
N LYS A 410 25.49 19.67 15.25
CA LYS A 410 25.91 20.83 16.05
C LYS A 410 27.26 20.60 16.71
N THR A 411 27.58 19.41 17.22
CA THR A 411 28.90 19.16 17.83
C THR A 411 30.01 19.18 16.79
N GLN A 412 29.79 18.61 15.60
CA GLN A 412 30.77 18.60 14.50
C GLN A 412 30.98 19.98 13.86
N LEU A 413 29.93 20.79 13.74
CA LEU A 413 30.00 22.15 13.16
C LEU A 413 30.43 23.22 14.17
N SER A 414 30.53 22.87 15.46
CA SER A 414 30.99 23.79 16.51
C SER A 414 32.47 23.63 16.85
N GLU A 415 33.24 22.80 16.14
CA GLU A 415 34.71 22.85 16.20
C GLU A 415 35.20 24.11 15.47
N PRO A 416 35.71 25.13 16.18
CA PRO A 416 36.25 26.34 15.56
C PRO A 416 37.70 26.05 15.16
N GLY A 417 37.91 25.81 13.87
CA GLY A 417 39.21 25.83 13.22
C GLY A 417 39.22 26.87 12.10
N ALA A 418 39.11 28.15 12.46
CA ALA A 418 39.46 29.32 11.65
C ALA A 418 40.10 30.38 12.54
#